data_AF-A0ABD5S7N3-F1
#
_entry.id   AF-A0ABD5S7N3-F1
#
_cell.length_a   1.000
_cell.length_b   1.000
_cell.length_c   1.000
_cell.angle_alpha   90.00
_cell.angle_beta   90.00
_cell.angle_gamma   90.00
#
_symmetry.space_group_name_H-M   'P 1'
#
loop_
_entity.id
_entity.type
_entity.pdbx_description
1 polymer ?
#
loop_
_entity_poly.entity_id
_entity_poly.type
_entity_poly.pdbx_seq_one_letter_code
_entity_poly.pdbx_strand_id
1 'polypeptide(L)'
;MSKVIRDGVSIDYAVDGDPGDPSVLLLAGLGYGRWMWRWLTAALADEYEVIRPDNRGTGESDVPEGPYTIDELAADAAAVLDDHGVDRVHVCGASMGGMTAQSLALADDRVASLTLLCTSPGGEGAVETPADVREHIFDPPEDADPRERIRYLMEPAVSDGFYGREPELVEEIVSSVIRTSWVAVSPTAATGIRIHTTSTTLNLGVQPRTSGTTGGHRPVNERRTSGFTRSNRPITRTRRWRRPRDYPNLPVM
;
A
#
# COMPACT_ATOMS: atom_id res chain seq x y z
N MET A 1 -17.30 -3.81 -10.48
CA MET A 1 -16.95 -2.83 -9.44
C MET A 1 -17.85 -3.09 -8.26
N SER A 2 -17.24 -3.26 -7.09
CA SER A 2 -17.90 -3.68 -5.87
C SER A 2 -17.79 -2.57 -4.83
N LYS A 3 -18.76 -2.50 -3.92
CA LYS A 3 -18.83 -1.47 -2.89
C LYS A 3 -19.23 -2.10 -1.57
N VAL A 4 -18.49 -1.76 -0.52
CA VAL A 4 -18.87 -2.05 0.86
C VAL A 4 -19.23 -0.75 1.57
N ILE A 5 -20.17 -0.82 2.52
CA ILE A 5 -20.53 0.33 3.38
C ILE A 5 -20.00 0.05 4.78
N ARG A 6 -19.21 0.97 5.31
CA ARG A 6 -18.67 0.91 6.67
C ARG A 6 -18.85 2.27 7.34
N ASP A 7 -19.49 2.29 8.50
CA ASP A 7 -19.78 3.51 9.28
C ASP A 7 -20.47 4.62 8.44
N GLY A 8 -21.33 4.22 7.51
CA GLY A 8 -22.03 5.14 6.60
C GLY A 8 -21.19 5.68 5.44
N VAL A 9 -19.96 5.21 5.28
CA VAL A 9 -19.04 5.56 4.18
C VAL A 9 -19.00 4.40 3.18
N SER A 10 -19.26 4.69 1.91
CA SER A 10 -19.08 3.73 0.81
C SER A 10 -17.62 3.65 0.40
N ILE A 11 -17.06 2.44 0.41
CA ILE A 11 -15.71 2.14 -0.07
C ILE A 11 -15.84 1.31 -1.35
N ASP A 12 -15.40 1.87 -2.47
CA ASP A 12 -15.38 1.19 -3.75
C ASP A 12 -14.07 0.42 -3.92
N TYR A 13 -14.16 -0.80 -4.48
CA TYR A 13 -13.00 -1.62 -4.76
C TYR A 13 -13.16 -2.41 -6.06
N ALA A 14 -12.00 -2.70 -6.67
CA ALA A 14 -11.89 -3.48 -7.89
C ALA A 14 -11.16 -4.79 -7.58
N VAL A 15 -11.48 -5.81 -8.37
CA VAL A 15 -10.86 -7.13 -8.30
C VAL A 15 -10.47 -7.53 -9.71
N ASP A 16 -9.24 -8.00 -9.86
CA ASP A 16 -8.67 -8.53 -11.11
C ASP A 16 -8.06 -9.90 -10.84
N GLY A 17 -7.96 -10.75 -11.87
CA GLY A 17 -7.49 -12.15 -11.72
C GLY A 17 -8.63 -13.14 -11.47
N ASP A 18 -8.28 -14.41 -11.32
CA ASP A 18 -9.27 -15.50 -11.22
C ASP A 18 -9.68 -15.78 -9.75
N PRO A 19 -10.99 -15.93 -9.47
CA PRO A 19 -11.44 -16.32 -8.14
C PRO A 19 -10.85 -17.66 -7.70
N GLY A 20 -10.28 -17.71 -6.49
CA GLY A 20 -9.66 -18.91 -5.92
C GLY A 20 -8.13 -18.93 -6.01
N ASP A 21 -7.53 -18.03 -6.79
CA ASP A 21 -6.11 -17.74 -6.71
C ASP A 21 -5.76 -17.07 -5.36
N PRO A 22 -4.48 -17.10 -4.92
CA PRO A 22 -4.07 -16.39 -3.73
C PRO A 22 -4.41 -14.88 -3.82
N SER A 23 -5.12 -14.35 -2.83
CA SER A 23 -5.53 -12.95 -2.85
C SER A 23 -4.38 -12.01 -2.44
N VAL A 24 -4.30 -10.86 -3.12
CA VAL A 24 -3.40 -9.75 -2.77
C VAL A 24 -4.17 -8.44 -2.66
N LEU A 25 -4.04 -7.75 -1.52
CA LEU A 25 -4.63 -6.45 -1.27
C LEU A 25 -3.60 -5.34 -1.51
N LEU A 26 -3.94 -4.36 -2.35
CA LEU A 26 -3.07 -3.23 -2.69
C LEU A 26 -3.61 -1.90 -2.13
N LEU A 27 -2.92 -1.33 -1.14
CA LEU A 27 -3.35 -0.11 -0.41
C LEU A 27 -2.59 1.14 -0.87
N ALA A 28 -3.33 2.10 -1.44
CA ALA A 28 -2.76 3.30 -2.05
C ALA A 28 -2.23 4.33 -1.03
N GLY A 29 -1.29 5.16 -1.49
CA GLY A 29 -0.75 6.29 -0.72
C GLY A 29 -1.75 7.46 -0.62
N LEU A 30 -1.39 8.49 0.15
CA LEU A 30 -2.23 9.67 0.35
C LEU A 30 -2.55 10.35 -0.99
N GLY A 31 -3.84 10.59 -1.26
CA GLY A 31 -4.31 11.28 -2.46
C GLY A 31 -4.23 10.47 -3.76
N TYR A 32 -3.73 9.23 -3.70
CA TYR A 32 -3.74 8.30 -4.81
C TYR A 32 -4.94 7.36 -4.71
N GLY A 33 -5.61 7.13 -5.85
CA GLY A 33 -6.61 6.08 -5.99
C GLY A 33 -5.98 4.77 -6.48
N ARG A 34 -6.81 3.73 -6.65
CA ARG A 34 -6.42 2.39 -7.10
C ARG A 34 -5.72 2.37 -8.46
N TRP A 35 -5.89 3.42 -9.27
CA TRP A 35 -5.24 3.58 -10.58
C TRP A 35 -3.71 3.50 -10.49
N MET A 36 -3.11 3.87 -9.34
CA MET A 36 -1.66 3.83 -9.16
C MET A 36 -1.10 2.42 -9.26
N TRP A 37 -1.94 1.42 -9.00
CA TRP A 37 -1.58 0.01 -9.04
C TRP A 37 -1.72 -0.63 -10.42
N ARG A 38 -2.15 0.09 -11.47
CA ARG A 38 -2.52 -0.52 -12.76
C ARG A 38 -1.45 -1.45 -13.34
N TRP A 39 -0.19 -1.04 -13.33
CA TRP A 39 0.89 -1.86 -13.88
C TRP A 39 1.25 -3.03 -12.98
N LEU A 40 1.16 -2.86 -11.67
CA LEU A 40 1.39 -3.96 -10.73
C LEU A 40 0.25 -4.98 -10.83
N THR A 41 -0.99 -4.51 -10.99
CA THR A 41 -2.18 -5.35 -11.21
C THR A 41 -1.99 -6.21 -12.45
N ALA A 42 -1.63 -5.59 -13.58
CA ALA A 42 -1.39 -6.31 -14.83
C ALA A 42 -0.26 -7.34 -14.72
N ALA A 43 0.71 -7.13 -13.84
CA ALA A 43 1.80 -8.07 -13.61
C ALA A 43 1.48 -9.19 -12.60
N LEU A 44 0.38 -9.06 -11.84
CA LEU A 44 0.00 -10.02 -10.79
C LEU A 44 -1.26 -10.81 -11.13
N ALA A 45 -2.16 -10.27 -11.97
CA ALA A 45 -3.48 -10.84 -12.22
C ALA A 45 -3.48 -12.22 -12.88
N ASP A 46 -2.34 -12.69 -13.43
CA ASP A 46 -2.18 -14.04 -13.97
C ASP A 46 -1.96 -15.11 -12.89
N GLU A 47 -1.60 -14.72 -11.65
CA GLU A 47 -1.23 -15.63 -10.56
C GLU A 47 -1.94 -15.31 -9.23
N TYR A 48 -2.59 -14.15 -9.12
CA TYR A 48 -3.20 -13.64 -7.90
C TYR A 48 -4.54 -12.99 -8.21
N GLU A 49 -5.47 -13.14 -7.27
CA GLU A 49 -6.66 -12.30 -7.21
C GLU A 49 -6.31 -10.96 -6.56
N VAL A 50 -6.24 -9.89 -7.35
CA VAL A 50 -5.77 -8.57 -6.95
C VAL A 50 -6.93 -7.68 -6.51
N ILE A 51 -7.02 -7.39 -5.21
CA ILE A 51 -8.05 -6.55 -4.60
C ILE A 51 -7.49 -5.14 -4.40
N ARG A 52 -8.20 -4.13 -4.92
CA ARG A 52 -7.74 -2.73 -4.97
C ARG A 52 -8.86 -1.78 -4.55
N PRO A 53 -8.96 -1.44 -3.26
CA PRO A 53 -9.87 -0.40 -2.81
C PRO A 53 -9.36 0.99 -3.21
N ASP A 54 -10.29 1.90 -3.47
CA ASP A 54 -10.02 3.32 -3.26
C ASP A 54 -10.19 3.60 -1.77
N ASN A 55 -9.17 4.19 -1.15
CA ASN A 55 -9.26 4.58 0.26
C ASN A 55 -10.42 5.58 0.44
N ARG A 56 -11.06 5.60 1.62
CA ARG A 56 -11.95 6.69 2.02
C ARG A 56 -11.32 8.05 1.68
N GLY A 57 -12.09 8.91 1.02
CA GLY A 57 -11.63 10.23 0.56
C GLY A 57 -10.84 10.23 -0.75
N THR A 58 -10.84 9.13 -1.50
CA THR A 58 -10.16 9.05 -2.80
C THR A 58 -10.98 8.29 -3.83
N GLY A 59 -10.76 8.58 -5.12
CA GLY A 59 -11.35 7.87 -6.24
C GLY A 59 -12.88 7.81 -6.18
N GLU A 60 -13.43 6.61 -6.32
CA GLU A 60 -14.88 6.35 -6.33
C GLU A 60 -15.48 6.04 -4.94
N SER A 61 -14.65 6.09 -3.89
CA SER A 61 -15.09 6.00 -2.49
C SER A 61 -15.60 7.35 -1.99
N ASP A 62 -16.48 7.31 -0.99
CA ASP A 62 -17.03 8.52 -0.38
C ASP A 62 -15.94 9.40 0.24
N VAL A 63 -16.19 10.71 0.25
CA VAL A 63 -15.27 11.75 0.75
C VAL A 63 -15.91 12.49 1.95
N PRO A 64 -16.05 11.84 3.12
CA PRO A 64 -16.56 12.49 4.32
C PRO A 64 -15.62 13.60 4.82
N GLU A 65 -16.08 14.40 5.78
CA GLU A 65 -15.17 15.36 6.43
C GLU A 65 -14.14 14.61 7.28
N GLY A 66 -12.87 14.98 7.15
CA GLY A 66 -11.79 14.50 8.00
C GLY A 66 -11.82 15.13 9.40
N PRO A 67 -10.91 14.74 10.31
CA PRO A 67 -9.73 13.89 10.12
C PRO A 67 -10.01 12.39 9.95
N TYR A 68 -9.12 11.68 9.25
CA TYR A 68 -9.11 10.20 9.22
C TYR A 68 -7.87 9.66 9.95
N THR A 69 -8.03 8.56 10.65
CA THR A 69 -6.93 7.82 11.29
C THR A 69 -6.45 6.66 10.42
N ILE A 70 -5.21 6.22 10.64
CA ILE A 70 -4.67 5.01 9.98
C ILE A 70 -5.49 3.77 10.35
N ASP A 71 -5.91 3.67 11.62
CA ASP A 71 -6.73 2.57 12.11
C ASP A 71 -8.09 2.52 11.41
N GLU A 72 -8.73 3.67 11.18
CA GLU A 72 -9.97 3.77 10.40
C GLU A 72 -9.77 3.30 8.94
N LEU A 73 -8.68 3.71 8.28
CA LEU A 73 -8.36 3.24 6.93
C LEU A 73 -8.09 1.73 6.90
N ALA A 74 -7.45 1.19 7.93
CA ALA A 74 -7.18 -0.25 8.03
C ALA A 74 -8.47 -1.03 8.25
N ALA A 75 -9.39 -0.45 9.01
CA ALA A 75 -10.68 -1.04 9.26
C ALA A 75 -11.60 -0.99 8.02
N ASP A 76 -11.50 0.04 7.15
CA ASP A 76 -12.13 0.01 5.82
C ASP A 76 -11.58 -1.14 4.97
N ALA A 77 -10.25 -1.30 4.96
CA ALA A 77 -9.61 -2.38 4.22
C ALA A 77 -10.07 -3.76 4.71
N ALA A 78 -10.23 -3.94 6.03
CA ALA A 78 -10.80 -5.16 6.59
C ALA A 78 -12.26 -5.39 6.14
N ALA A 79 -13.08 -4.33 6.08
CA ALA A 79 -14.45 -4.42 5.60
C ALA A 79 -14.52 -4.84 4.12
N VAL A 80 -13.57 -4.37 3.29
CA VAL A 80 -13.44 -4.83 1.89
C VAL A 80 -13.09 -6.32 1.82
N LEU A 81 -12.20 -6.81 2.68
CA LEU A 81 -11.85 -8.23 2.74
C LEU A 81 -13.03 -9.10 3.22
N ASP A 82 -13.83 -8.59 4.15
CA ASP A 82 -15.06 -9.24 4.63
C ASP A 82 -16.11 -9.34 3.52
N ASP A 83 -16.37 -8.24 2.82
CA ASP A 83 -17.33 -8.17 1.72
C ASP A 83 -16.94 -9.06 0.54
N HIS A 84 -15.64 -9.10 0.20
CA HIS A 84 -15.13 -9.98 -0.86
C HIS A 84 -15.06 -11.46 -0.44
N GLY A 85 -15.03 -11.76 0.86
CA GLY A 85 -14.99 -13.13 1.37
C GLY A 85 -13.59 -13.75 1.37
N VAL A 86 -12.56 -12.97 1.72
CA VAL A 86 -11.17 -13.45 1.78
C VAL A 86 -10.83 -14.01 3.15
N ASP A 87 -10.37 -15.27 3.20
CA ASP A 87 -9.91 -15.92 4.43
C ASP A 87 -8.41 -15.71 4.69
N ARG A 88 -7.62 -15.40 3.65
CA ARG A 88 -6.18 -15.22 3.75
C ARG A 88 -5.66 -14.34 2.62
N VAL A 89 -4.85 -13.32 2.94
CA VAL A 89 -4.44 -12.29 1.97
C VAL A 89 -2.98 -11.86 2.13
N HIS A 90 -2.31 -11.59 1.01
CA HIS A 90 -1.05 -10.86 0.99
C HIS A 90 -1.32 -9.35 0.92
N VAL A 91 -0.69 -8.53 1.76
CA VAL A 91 -0.96 -7.08 1.76
C VAL A 91 0.27 -6.31 1.27
N CYS A 92 0.06 -5.41 0.31
CA CYS A 92 1.06 -4.47 -0.17
C CYS A 92 0.56 -3.04 0.00
N GLY A 93 1.34 -2.19 0.66
CA GLY A 93 1.00 -0.79 0.88
C GLY A 93 2.14 0.16 0.53
N ALA A 94 1.82 1.30 -0.07
CA ALA A 94 2.79 2.34 -0.38
C ALA A 94 2.53 3.63 0.42
N SER A 95 3.57 4.25 0.96
CA SER A 95 3.48 5.49 1.75
C SER A 95 2.41 5.35 2.87
N MET A 96 1.39 6.21 2.91
CA MET A 96 0.24 6.09 3.83
C MET A 96 -0.39 4.69 3.80
N GLY A 97 -0.58 4.09 2.62
CA GLY A 97 -1.12 2.72 2.50
C GLY A 97 -0.22 1.66 3.14
N GLY A 98 1.09 1.92 3.28
CA GLY A 98 2.00 1.09 4.06
C GLY A 98 1.77 1.19 5.57
N MET A 99 1.38 2.36 6.09
CA MET A 99 0.96 2.52 7.49
C MET A 99 -0.36 1.79 7.73
N THR A 100 -1.33 1.94 6.82
CA THR A 100 -2.60 1.21 6.83
C THR A 100 -2.38 -0.31 6.80
N ALA A 101 -1.48 -0.79 5.93
CA ALA A 101 -1.15 -2.21 5.84
C ALA A 101 -0.53 -2.77 7.14
N GLN A 102 0.31 -1.98 7.82
CA GLN A 102 0.87 -2.35 9.13
C GLN A 102 -0.23 -2.43 10.19
N SER A 103 -1.13 -1.45 10.25
CA SER A 103 -2.26 -1.46 11.18
C SER A 103 -3.20 -2.64 10.93
N LEU A 104 -3.52 -2.94 9.67
CA LEU A 104 -4.33 -4.09 9.30
C LEU A 104 -3.66 -5.40 9.74
N ALA A 105 -2.37 -5.56 9.48
CA ALA A 105 -1.62 -6.77 9.87
C ALA A 105 -1.52 -6.98 11.39
N LEU A 106 -1.67 -5.93 12.19
CA LEU A 106 -1.72 -6.01 13.65
C LEU A 106 -3.11 -6.39 14.18
N ALA A 107 -4.16 -6.03 13.43
CA ALA A 107 -5.56 -6.21 13.85
C ALA A 107 -6.22 -7.46 13.25
N ASP A 108 -5.68 -8.00 12.14
CA ASP A 108 -6.33 -9.02 11.33
C ASP A 108 -5.38 -10.21 11.03
N ASP A 109 -5.72 -11.38 11.59
CA ASP A 109 -4.94 -12.61 11.46
C ASP A 109 -4.95 -13.20 10.03
N ARG A 110 -5.80 -12.70 9.13
CA ARG A 110 -5.85 -13.14 7.72
C ARG A 110 -4.64 -12.69 6.92
N VAL A 111 -3.88 -11.70 7.40
CA VAL A 111 -2.70 -11.16 6.70
C VAL A 111 -1.56 -12.19 6.70
N ALA A 112 -1.35 -12.81 5.53
CA ALA A 112 -0.36 -13.86 5.33
C ALA A 112 1.06 -13.33 5.15
N SER A 113 1.21 -12.17 4.52
CA SER A 113 2.49 -11.46 4.37
C SER A 113 2.26 -9.96 4.16
N LEU A 114 3.32 -9.19 4.40
CA LEU A 114 3.29 -7.73 4.32
C LEU A 114 4.43 -7.24 3.43
N THR A 115 4.09 -6.41 2.43
CA THR A 115 5.04 -5.69 1.56
C THR A 115 4.86 -4.19 1.75
N LEU A 116 5.94 -3.52 2.13
CA LEU A 116 5.95 -2.09 2.48
C LEU A 116 6.80 -1.31 1.48
N LEU A 117 6.18 -0.37 0.76
CA LEU A 117 6.82 0.46 -0.26
C LEU A 117 6.88 1.91 0.24
N CYS A 118 8.07 2.53 0.20
CA CYS A 118 8.28 3.96 0.50
C CYS A 118 7.46 4.51 1.70
N THR A 119 7.44 3.78 2.80
CA THR A 119 6.62 4.07 3.99
C THR A 119 7.47 4.12 5.26
N SER A 120 6.84 4.52 6.36
CA SER A 120 7.42 4.53 7.70
C SER A 120 6.46 3.82 8.68
N PRO A 121 6.89 3.49 9.90
CA PRO A 121 5.98 2.93 10.92
C PRO A 121 4.93 3.93 11.43
N GLY A 122 5.04 5.22 11.07
CA GLY A 122 4.19 6.29 11.60
C GLY A 122 4.40 6.54 13.11
N GLY A 123 3.63 7.49 13.65
CA GLY A 123 3.53 7.72 15.10
C GLY A 123 4.76 8.39 15.72
N GLU A 124 4.81 8.36 17.05
CA GLU A 124 5.72 9.17 17.90
C GLU A 124 7.23 8.87 17.72
N GLY A 125 7.59 7.85 16.94
CA GLY A 125 8.99 7.51 16.62
C GLY A 125 9.36 7.61 15.14
N ALA A 126 8.44 8.05 14.28
CA ALA A 126 8.72 8.19 12.86
C ALA A 126 9.63 9.39 12.59
N VAL A 127 10.53 9.24 11.61
CA VAL A 127 11.25 10.38 11.05
C VAL A 127 10.23 11.28 10.38
N GLU A 128 10.17 12.53 10.82
CA GLU A 128 9.25 13.50 10.25
C GLU A 128 9.59 13.77 8.78
N THR A 129 8.54 13.93 7.97
CA THR A 129 8.68 14.43 6.62
C THR A 129 9.27 15.83 6.67
N PRO A 130 10.33 16.13 5.88
CA PRO A 130 10.90 17.48 5.79
C PRO A 130 9.81 18.54 5.57
N ALA A 131 9.96 19.70 6.21
CA ALA A 131 8.91 20.72 6.26
C ALA A 131 8.51 21.23 4.87
N ASP A 132 9.49 21.39 3.98
CA ASP A 132 9.32 21.77 2.57
C ASP A 132 8.53 20.70 1.80
N VAL A 133 8.85 19.42 1.97
CA VAL A 133 8.11 18.32 1.34
C VAL A 133 6.68 18.24 1.89
N ARG A 134 6.50 18.48 3.20
CA ARG A 134 5.18 18.51 3.82
C ARG A 134 4.35 19.67 3.28
N GLU A 135 4.90 20.89 3.20
CA GLU A 135 4.25 22.05 2.60
C GLU A 135 3.85 21.77 1.15
N HIS A 136 4.74 21.17 0.36
CA HIS A 136 4.46 20.79 -1.03
C HIS A 136 3.28 19.81 -1.16
N ILE A 137 3.13 18.86 -0.24
CA ILE A 137 2.05 17.86 -0.29
C ILE A 137 0.70 18.45 0.17
N PHE A 138 0.72 19.31 1.19
CA PHE A 138 -0.49 19.77 1.88
C PHE A 138 -0.97 21.16 1.47
N ASP A 139 -0.12 21.97 0.85
CA ASP A 139 -0.43 23.32 0.38
C ASP A 139 -0.16 23.49 -1.12
N PRO A 140 -0.86 22.73 -1.99
CA PRO A 140 -0.74 22.89 -3.42
C PRO A 140 -1.38 24.21 -3.88
N PRO A 141 -0.85 24.85 -4.95
CA PRO A 141 -1.42 26.09 -5.48
C PRO A 141 -2.92 25.98 -5.75
N GLU A 142 -3.72 26.88 -5.16
CA GLU A 142 -5.18 26.84 -5.22
C GLU A 142 -5.71 27.08 -6.64
N ASP A 143 -5.07 27.97 -7.40
CA ASP A 143 -5.50 28.41 -8.73
C ASP A 143 -4.84 27.65 -9.90
N ALA A 144 -4.12 26.56 -9.65
CA ALA A 144 -3.48 25.78 -10.70
C ALA A 144 -4.50 25.01 -11.55
N ASP A 145 -4.22 24.89 -12.86
CA ASP A 145 -4.95 23.97 -13.72
C ASP A 145 -4.89 22.54 -13.12
N PRO A 146 -5.97 21.74 -13.16
CA PRO A 146 -5.98 20.40 -12.57
C PRO A 146 -4.81 19.50 -13.00
N ARG A 147 -4.33 19.61 -14.25
CA ARG A 147 -3.17 18.84 -14.73
C ARG A 147 -1.89 19.30 -14.06
N GLU A 148 -1.70 20.62 -13.95
CA GLU A 148 -0.54 21.21 -13.28
C GLU A 148 -0.53 20.87 -11.79
N ARG A 149 -1.69 20.90 -11.14
CA ARG A 149 -1.84 20.49 -9.75
C ARG A 149 -1.47 19.02 -9.52
N ILE A 150 -1.86 18.11 -10.43
CA ILE A 150 -1.46 16.70 -10.34
C ILE A 150 0.06 16.55 -10.51
N ARG A 151 0.67 17.23 -11.49
CA ARG A 151 2.13 17.20 -11.68
C ARG A 151 2.86 17.76 -10.46
N TYR A 152 2.37 18.85 -9.90
CA TYR A 152 2.91 19.42 -8.67
C TYR A 152 2.88 18.38 -7.54
N LEU A 153 1.72 17.79 -7.24
CA LEU A 153 1.58 16.80 -6.17
C LEU A 153 2.38 15.51 -6.39
N MET A 154 2.67 15.16 -7.64
CA MET A 154 3.51 14.00 -7.97
C MET A 154 5.00 14.25 -7.79
N GLU A 155 5.46 15.50 -7.79
CA GLU A 155 6.88 15.86 -7.79
C GLU A 155 7.66 15.23 -6.62
N PRO A 156 7.19 15.23 -5.36
CA PRO A 156 7.91 14.60 -4.25
C PRO A 156 7.99 13.07 -4.35
N ALA A 157 7.14 12.44 -5.17
CA ALA A 157 7.05 10.99 -5.32
C ALA A 157 7.92 10.44 -6.46
N VAL A 158 8.56 11.31 -7.25
CA VAL A 158 9.37 10.92 -8.41
C VAL A 158 10.81 11.41 -8.29
N SER A 159 11.74 10.73 -8.96
CA SER A 159 13.15 11.15 -8.96
C SER A 159 13.38 12.40 -9.82
N ASP A 160 14.41 13.18 -9.50
CA ASP A 160 14.90 14.26 -10.35
C ASP A 160 15.04 13.85 -11.83
N GLY A 161 14.56 14.73 -12.71
CA GLY A 161 14.57 14.53 -14.16
C GLY A 161 13.58 13.48 -14.67
N PHE A 162 12.73 12.88 -13.82
CA PHE A 162 11.68 11.94 -14.26
C PHE A 162 10.77 12.56 -15.33
N TYR A 163 10.30 13.79 -15.09
CA TYR A 163 9.46 14.52 -16.05
C TYR A 163 10.09 14.68 -17.43
N GLY A 164 11.41 14.89 -17.50
CA GLY A 164 12.11 15.00 -18.78
C GLY A 164 12.44 13.66 -19.42
N ARG A 165 12.69 12.61 -18.62
CA ARG A 165 13.02 11.27 -19.13
C ARG A 165 11.80 10.47 -19.60
N GLU A 166 10.65 10.69 -18.98
CA GLU A 166 9.44 9.88 -19.18
C GLU A 166 8.19 10.76 -19.45
N PRO A 167 8.22 11.69 -20.43
CA PRO A 167 7.12 12.64 -20.63
C PRO A 167 5.79 11.98 -21.02
N GLU A 168 5.83 10.89 -21.78
CA GLU A 168 4.63 10.15 -22.19
C GLU A 168 3.97 9.45 -21.01
N LEU A 169 4.77 8.82 -20.14
CA LEU A 169 4.30 8.18 -18.92
C LEU A 169 3.68 9.19 -17.94
N VAL A 170 4.30 10.36 -17.79
CA VAL A 170 3.71 11.46 -17.00
C VAL A 170 2.34 11.83 -17.54
N GLU A 171 2.22 12.01 -18.85
CA GLU A 171 0.97 12.40 -19.48
C GLU A 171 -0.11 11.31 -19.35
N GLU A 172 0.28 10.04 -19.44
CA GLU A 172 -0.59 8.90 -19.18
C GLU A 172 -1.10 8.89 -17.72
N ILE A 173 -0.21 9.14 -16.75
CA ILE A 173 -0.57 9.23 -15.33
C ILE A 173 -1.56 10.38 -15.11
N VAL A 174 -1.21 11.60 -15.53
CA VAL A 174 -2.05 12.79 -15.32
C VAL A 174 -3.43 12.59 -15.94
N SER A 175 -3.49 12.04 -17.15
CA SER A 175 -4.76 11.75 -17.82
C SER A 175 -5.57 10.67 -17.11
N SER A 176 -4.91 9.64 -16.57
CA SER A 176 -5.57 8.60 -15.76
C SER A 176 -6.16 9.17 -14.47
N VAL A 177 -5.44 10.06 -13.79
CA VAL A 177 -5.90 10.71 -12.56
C VAL A 177 -7.13 11.60 -12.83
N ILE A 178 -7.10 12.40 -13.91
CA ILE A 178 -8.23 13.26 -14.28
C ILE A 178 -9.48 12.46 -14.60
N ARG A 179 -9.32 11.36 -15.34
CA ARG A 179 -10.45 10.53 -15.77
C ARG A 179 -11.11 9.78 -14.62
N THR A 180 -10.37 9.48 -13.56
CA THR A 180 -10.87 8.76 -12.37
C THR A 180 -11.37 9.70 -11.28
N SER A 181 -11.81 10.90 -11.69
CA SER A 181 -12.46 11.90 -10.83
C SER A 181 -11.69 12.16 -9.54
N TRP A 182 -10.43 12.60 -9.65
CA TRP A 182 -9.69 13.13 -8.50
C TRP A 182 -10.45 14.33 -7.93
N VAL A 183 -11.31 14.06 -6.94
CA VAL A 183 -11.67 15.06 -5.95
C VAL A 183 -10.41 15.21 -5.12
N ALA A 184 -9.75 16.36 -5.27
CA ALA A 184 -8.67 16.76 -4.40
C ALA A 184 -9.06 16.37 -2.98
N VAL A 185 -8.17 15.66 -2.27
CA VAL A 185 -8.27 15.54 -0.83
C VAL A 185 -8.57 16.96 -0.35
N SER A 186 -9.80 17.20 0.12
CA SER A 186 -10.19 18.54 0.55
C SER A 186 -9.10 19.02 1.50
N PRO A 187 -8.69 20.30 1.48
CA PRO A 187 -7.71 20.81 2.43
C PRO A 187 -8.03 20.35 3.86
N THR A 188 -9.32 20.19 4.21
CA THR A 188 -9.81 19.65 5.47
C THR A 188 -9.47 18.17 5.71
N ALA A 189 -9.53 17.32 4.68
CA ALA A 189 -9.16 15.90 4.77
C ALA A 189 -7.63 15.69 4.80
N ALA A 190 -6.87 16.55 4.11
CA ALA A 190 -5.41 16.47 4.05
C ALA A 190 -4.76 16.97 5.37
N THR A 191 -5.28 18.08 5.91
CA THR A 191 -4.86 18.63 7.22
C THR A 191 -5.27 17.74 8.40
N GLY A 192 -6.16 16.76 8.15
CA GLY A 192 -6.76 15.93 9.18
C GLY A 192 -6.10 14.58 9.42
N ILE A 193 -5.21 14.05 8.57
CA ILE A 193 -4.62 12.73 8.86
C ILE A 193 -3.69 12.82 10.08
N ARG A 194 -4.24 12.57 11.27
CA ARG A 194 -3.45 12.36 12.47
C ARG A 194 -2.93 10.94 12.40
N ILE A 195 -1.65 10.82 12.05
CA ILE A 195 -0.89 9.58 12.17
C ILE A 195 -0.68 9.30 13.67
N HIS A 196 -1.75 8.86 14.35
CA HIS A 196 -1.64 8.26 15.67
C HIS A 196 -1.54 6.74 15.47
N THR A 197 -0.33 6.20 15.35
CA THR A 197 -0.12 4.77 15.58
C THR A 197 0.05 4.56 17.09
N THR A 198 -0.72 3.66 17.68
CA THR A 198 -0.34 3.07 18.97
C THR A 198 0.90 2.21 18.70
N SER A 199 2.08 2.69 19.14
CA SER A 199 3.36 2.03 18.87
C SER A 199 3.36 0.60 19.39
N THR A 200 3.31 -0.38 18.49
CA THR A 200 3.75 -1.75 18.74
C THR A 200 4.88 -2.07 17.76
N THR A 201 6.09 -2.26 18.28
CA THR A 201 7.24 -2.67 17.48
C THR A 201 6.99 -4.05 16.85
N LEU A 202 6.77 -4.10 15.55
CA LEU A 202 6.64 -5.34 14.78
C LEU A 202 7.99 -6.05 14.62
N ASN A 203 8.15 -7.20 15.28
CA ASN A 203 9.20 -8.17 15.00
C ASN A 203 8.56 -9.40 14.32
N LEU A 204 8.49 -9.39 12.99
CA LEU A 204 7.97 -10.50 12.20
C LEU A 204 9.04 -11.61 12.07
N GLY A 205 8.95 -12.61 12.93
CA GLY A 205 9.81 -13.80 12.88
C GLY A 205 9.35 -14.78 11.81
N VAL A 206 10.02 -14.78 10.65
CA VAL A 206 9.85 -15.83 9.62
C VAL A 206 11.13 -16.66 9.51
N GLN A 207 11.06 -17.94 9.85
CA GLN A 207 12.12 -18.92 9.61
C GLN A 207 12.05 -19.37 8.13
N PRO A 208 13.16 -19.37 7.37
CA PRO A 208 13.17 -19.97 6.05
C PRO A 208 13.07 -21.50 6.15
N ARG A 209 12.05 -22.09 5.53
CA ARG A 209 12.09 -23.52 5.17
C ARG A 209 13.06 -23.69 4.01
N THR A 210 14.29 -24.11 4.29
CA THR A 210 15.20 -24.62 3.26
C THR A 210 14.88 -26.10 3.03
N SER A 211 14.30 -26.44 1.88
CA SER A 211 14.30 -27.82 1.37
C SER A 211 15.69 -28.12 0.82
N GLY A 212 16.51 -28.84 1.58
CA GLY A 212 17.77 -29.41 1.12
C GLY A 212 17.60 -30.91 0.87
N THR A 213 17.82 -31.34 -0.37
CA THR A 213 17.98 -32.76 -0.71
C THR A 213 19.45 -33.18 -0.62
N THR A 214 19.63 -34.33 0.04
CA THR A 214 20.74 -35.30 -0.01
C THR A 214 22.08 -35.01 0.68
N GLY A 215 22.42 -35.90 1.62
CA GLY A 215 23.76 -36.49 1.69
C GLY A 215 24.44 -36.55 3.06
N GLY A 216 24.24 -37.65 3.79
CA GLY A 216 25.34 -38.27 4.56
C GLY A 216 25.48 -37.98 6.07
N HIS A 217 25.31 -39.06 6.85
CA HIS A 217 25.90 -39.36 8.17
C HIS A 217 25.31 -38.72 9.45
N ARG A 218 24.77 -39.61 10.31
CA ARG A 218 24.63 -39.43 11.77
C ARG A 218 25.93 -39.86 12.47
N PRO A 219 26.21 -39.33 13.68
CA PRO A 219 25.93 -40.15 14.87
C PRO A 219 25.30 -39.40 16.06
N VAL A 220 24.36 -40.15 16.68
CA VAL A 220 23.91 -40.36 18.08
C VAL A 220 24.39 -39.46 19.26
N ASN A 221 23.36 -38.99 20.01
CA ASN A 221 23.19 -38.61 21.44
C ASN A 221 24.06 -37.54 22.12
N GLU A 222 23.37 -36.53 22.68
CA GLU A 222 23.31 -36.29 24.13
C GLU A 222 22.08 -35.43 24.51
N ARG A 223 21.40 -35.79 25.60
CA ARG A 223 20.28 -35.04 26.20
C ARG A 223 20.85 -33.96 27.14
N ARG A 224 20.33 -32.73 27.06
CA ARG A 224 20.18 -31.73 28.16
C ARG A 224 19.33 -30.56 27.64
N THR A 225 18.06 -30.49 28.03
CA THR A 225 17.49 -29.55 29.02
C THR A 225 17.65 -28.05 28.70
N SER A 226 16.51 -27.43 28.42
CA SER A 226 16.10 -26.05 28.79
C SER A 226 16.98 -24.87 28.39
N GLY A 227 16.44 -24.01 27.52
CA GLY A 227 16.94 -22.65 27.31
C GLY A 227 16.53 -22.09 25.95
N PHE A 228 15.27 -21.70 25.80
CA PHE A 228 14.79 -21.03 24.59
C PHE A 228 15.30 -19.57 24.61
N THR A 229 16.54 -19.34 24.20
CA THR A 229 17.03 -17.98 23.95
C THR A 229 16.53 -17.52 22.59
N ARG A 230 15.49 -16.67 22.59
CA ARG A 230 15.06 -15.89 21.40
C ARG A 230 16.24 -15.03 20.95
N SER A 231 16.79 -15.30 19.76
CA SER A 231 17.73 -14.38 19.11
C SER A 231 16.96 -13.28 18.38
N ASN A 232 17.17 -12.02 18.78
CA ASN A 232 16.69 -10.84 18.07
C ASN A 232 17.59 -10.55 16.86
N ARG A 233 17.10 -10.81 15.64
CA ARG A 233 17.65 -10.20 14.42
C ARG A 233 16.50 -9.76 13.50
N PRO A 234 16.50 -8.50 13.01
CA PRO A 234 15.47 -8.03 12.09
C PRO A 234 15.63 -8.72 10.73
N ILE A 235 14.51 -9.20 10.17
CA ILE A 235 14.44 -9.75 8.81
C ILE A 235 13.65 -8.79 7.94
N THR A 236 14.30 -7.69 7.55
CA THR A 236 13.83 -6.82 6.47
C THR A 236 14.67 -7.16 5.24
N ARG A 237 14.08 -7.81 4.23
CA ARG A 237 14.75 -7.96 2.92
C ARG A 237 14.45 -6.73 2.08
N THR A 238 15.34 -5.74 2.13
CA THR A 238 15.33 -4.63 1.18
C THR A 238 15.86 -5.13 -0.17
N ARG A 239 15.00 -5.20 -1.19
CA ARG A 239 15.42 -5.46 -2.57
C ARG A 239 15.44 -4.15 -3.35
N ARG A 240 16.57 -3.86 -3.98
CA ARG A 240 16.66 -2.78 -4.97
C ARG A 240 15.93 -3.23 -6.24
N TRP A 241 14.86 -2.53 -6.61
CA TRP A 241 14.10 -2.83 -7.82
C TRP A 241 15.01 -2.72 -9.05
N ARG A 242 14.99 -3.73 -9.93
CA ARG A 242 15.65 -3.71 -11.24
C ARG A 242 14.56 -3.66 -12.30
N ARG A 243 14.65 -2.68 -13.21
CA ARG A 243 13.67 -2.39 -14.27
C ARG A 243 13.35 -3.66 -15.09
N PRO A 244 12.08 -4.08 -15.19
CA PRO A 244 11.63 -4.93 -16.30
C PRO A 244 11.84 -4.18 -17.61
N ARG A 245 12.26 -4.88 -18.67
CA ARG A 245 12.70 -4.24 -19.92
C ARG A 245 11.56 -3.68 -20.77
N ASP A 246 10.32 -4.10 -20.55
CA ASP A 246 9.20 -3.73 -21.41
C ASP A 246 7.94 -3.55 -20.56
N TYR A 247 7.34 -2.36 -20.60
CA TYR A 247 5.96 -2.17 -20.16
C TYR A 247 5.07 -2.37 -21.39
N PRO A 248 4.14 -3.34 -21.40
CA PRO A 248 3.18 -3.42 -22.50
C PRO A 248 2.28 -2.18 -22.49
N ASN A 249 2.08 -1.58 -23.67
CA ASN A 249 1.04 -0.58 -23.89
C ASN A 249 -0.32 -1.26 -23.65
N LEU A 250 -0.91 -1.02 -22.47
CA LEU A 250 -2.24 -1.54 -22.16
C LEU A 250 -3.31 -0.58 -22.71
N PRO A 251 -4.40 -1.11 -23.30
CA PRO A 251 -5.49 -0.28 -23.76
C PRO A 251 -6.16 0.44 -22.58
N VAL A 252 -6.47 1.71 -22.81
CA VAL A 252 -7.15 2.60 -21.87
C VAL A 252 -8.61 2.14 -21.76
N MET A 253 -8.93 1.31 -20.76
CA MET A 253 -10.31 1.08 -20.29
C MET A 253 -10.71 2.17 -19.33
#